data_AF-A0A098BTI7-F1
#
_entry.id   AF-A0A098BTI7-F1
#
_cell.length_a   1.000
_cell.length_b   1.000
_cell.length_c   1.000
_cell.angle_alpha   90.00
_cell.angle_beta   90.00
_cell.angle_gamma   90.00
#
_symmetry.space_group_name_H-M   'P 1'
#
loop_
_entity.id
_entity.type
_entity.pdbx_description
1 polymer ?
#
loop_
_entity_poly.entity_id
_entity_poly.type
_entity_poly.pdbx_seq_one_letter_code
_entity_poly.pdbx_strand_id
1 'polypeptide(L)' 'MMWGTGAMGWAGWMVMGLVMIGFWALVVFGIAAVFRTGKPPRPTSGDPLRVLDDRFARGEIDAEEYRARRRALRPQP' A
#
# COMPACT_ATOMS: atom_id res chain seq x y z
N MET A 1 37.63 -36.80 16.34
CA MET A 1 37.64 -35.34 16.13
C MET A 1 36.20 -34.87 16.09
N MET A 2 35.66 -34.42 17.23
CA MET A 2 34.27 -33.93 17.33
C MET A 2 34.28 -32.62 18.12
N TRP A 3 34.94 -31.61 17.55
CA TRP A 3 34.96 -30.24 18.07
C TRP A 3 34.27 -29.35 17.03
N GLY A 4 32.94 -29.39 16.99
CA GLY A 4 32.19 -28.62 15.98
C GLY A 4 30.69 -28.47 16.22
N THR A 5 30.13 -29.09 17.25
CA THR A 5 28.68 -29.07 17.50
C THR A 5 28.23 -27.93 18.40
N GLY A 6 29.13 -27.31 19.18
CA GLY A 6 28.80 -26.16 20.04
C GLY A 6 28.62 -24.83 19.29
N ALA A 7 29.46 -24.58 18.28
CA ALA A 7 29.34 -23.38 17.44
C ALA A 7 28.14 -23.44 16.48
N MET A 8 27.73 -24.65 16.07
CA MET A 8 26.57 -24.86 15.20
C MET A 8 25.23 -24.56 15.91
N GLY A 9 25.18 -24.66 17.25
CA GLY A 9 23.98 -24.35 18.02
C GLY A 9 23.61 -22.86 17.97
N TRP A 10 24.50 -21.98 18.45
CA TRP A 10 24.19 -20.54 18.49
C TRP A 10 24.17 -19.90 17.10
N ALA A 11 25.09 -20.27 16.20
CA ALA A 11 25.10 -19.80 14.83
C ALA A 11 23.88 -20.30 14.05
N GLY A 12 23.49 -21.57 14.27
CA GLY A 12 22.27 -22.14 13.69
C GLY A 12 21.01 -21.43 14.18
N TRP A 13 20.92 -21.11 15.47
CA TRP A 13 19.81 -20.33 16.03
C TRP A 13 19.71 -18.92 15.44
N MET A 14 20.83 -18.23 15.27
CA MET A 14 20.87 -16.90 14.64
C MET A 14 20.45 -16.96 13.17
N VAL A 15 20.97 -17.93 12.41
CA VAL A 15 20.60 -18.13 11.00
C VAL A 15 19.12 -18.47 10.88
N MET A 16 18.61 -19.38 11.72
CA MET A 16 17.19 -19.76 11.70
C MET A 16 16.27 -18.58 12.04
N GLY A 17 16.66 -17.75 13.01
CA GLY A 17 15.94 -16.51 13.35
C GLY A 17 15.94 -15.50 12.20
N LEU A 18 17.10 -15.29 11.56
CA LEU A 18 17.23 -14.42 10.38
C LEU A 18 16.36 -14.90 9.22
N VAL A 19 16.36 -16.19 8.93
CA VAL A 19 15.52 -16.79 7.87
C VAL A 19 14.04 -16.60 8.21
N MET A 20 13.64 -16.82 9.47
CA MET A 20 12.26 -16.62 9.91
C MET A 20 11.82 -15.16 9.73
N ILE A 21 12.63 -14.20 10.17
CA ILE A 21 12.34 -12.77 10.03
C ILE A 21 12.28 -12.39 8.55
N GLY A 22 13.24 -12.87 7.75
CA GLY A 22 13.27 -12.64 6.30
C GLY A 22 12.04 -13.20 5.60
N PHE A 23 11.60 -14.39 5.99
CA PHE A 23 10.36 -15.00 5.48
C PHE A 23 9.14 -14.14 5.82
N TRP A 24 8.98 -13.72 7.07
CA TRP A 24 7.87 -12.84 7.47
C TRP A 24 7.93 -11.47 6.77
N ALA A 25 9.11 -10.88 6.60
CA ALA A 25 9.29 -9.65 5.86
C ALA A 25 8.86 -9.80 4.39
N LEU A 26 9.21 -10.93 3.75
CA LEU A 26 8.79 -11.25 2.39
C LEU A 26 7.27 -11.44 2.30
N VAL A 27 6.66 -12.13 3.26
CA VAL A 27 5.20 -12.33 3.33
C VAL A 27 4.49 -10.98 3.49
N VAL A 28 4.90 -10.15 4.44
CA VAL A 28 4.35 -8.80 4.65
C VAL A 28 4.56 -7.94 3.42
N PHE A 29 5.73 -7.99 2.78
CA PHE A 29 6.00 -7.27 1.55
C PHE A 29 5.12 -7.73 0.40
N GLY A 30 4.92 -9.04 0.22
CA GLY A 30 4.03 -9.60 -0.80
C GLY A 30 2.58 -9.18 -0.59
N ILE A 31 2.09 -9.28 0.64
CA ILE A 31 0.75 -8.81 1.04
C ILE A 31 0.63 -7.30 0.80
N ALA A 32 1.60 -6.51 1.25
CA ALA A 32 1.63 -5.07 1.06
C ALA A 32 1.71 -4.70 -0.42
N ALA A 33 2.43 -5.45 -1.25
CA ALA A 33 2.53 -5.23 -2.68
C ALA A 33 1.16 -5.43 -3.35
N VAL A 34 0.45 -6.52 -3.03
CA VAL A 34 -0.92 -6.78 -3.53
C VAL A 34 -1.88 -5.67 -3.11
N PHE A 35 -1.85 -5.24 -1.84
CA PHE A 35 -2.66 -4.12 -1.38
C PHE A 35 -2.20 -2.76 -1.92
N ARG A 36 -0.93 -2.62 -2.32
CA ARG A 36 -0.39 -1.41 -2.96
C ARG A 36 -0.77 -1.33 -4.43
N THR A 37 -0.99 -2.47 -5.10
CA THR A 37 -1.58 -2.51 -6.46
C THR A 37 -3.08 -2.27 -6.42
N GLY A 38 -3.77 -2.70 -5.36
CA GLY A 38 -5.20 -2.41 -5.12
C GLY A 38 -5.50 -1.02 -4.56
N LYS A 39 -4.49 -0.30 -4.06
CA LYS A 39 -4.62 1.12 -3.71
C LYS A 39 -4.44 1.96 -4.97
N PRO A 40 -5.48 2.65 -5.47
CA PRO A 40 -5.24 3.72 -6.44
C PRO A 40 -4.18 4.65 -5.85
N PRO A 41 -3.27 5.20 -6.69
CA PRO A 41 -2.14 5.99 -6.23
C PRO A 41 -2.64 6.98 -5.21
N ARG A 42 -2.10 6.84 -3.98
CA ARG A 42 -2.35 7.67 -2.80
C ARG A 42 -2.61 9.07 -3.32
N PRO A 43 -3.84 9.61 -3.19
CA PRO A 43 -4.15 10.86 -3.86
C PRO A 43 -3.18 11.88 -3.30
N THR A 44 -2.36 12.42 -4.19
CA THR A 44 -1.80 13.73 -3.99
C THR A 44 -2.99 14.57 -3.53
N SER A 45 -2.87 15.14 -2.34
CA SER A 45 -3.90 15.88 -1.62
C SER A 45 -4.27 17.19 -2.33
N GLY A 46 -4.31 17.20 -3.66
CA GLY A 46 -4.40 18.38 -4.49
C GLY A 46 -5.20 18.20 -5.78
N ASP A 47 -5.93 17.10 -5.98
CA ASP A 47 -6.92 17.02 -7.07
C ASP A 47 -8.36 16.98 -6.54
N PRO A 48 -8.98 18.15 -6.33
CA PRO A 48 -10.38 18.28 -5.98
C PRO A 48 -11.35 17.52 -6.91
N LEU A 49 -10.97 17.22 -8.17
CA LEU A 49 -11.83 16.43 -9.06
C LEU A 49 -11.95 14.97 -8.58
N ARG A 50 -10.89 14.35 -8.04
CA ARG A 50 -10.95 12.94 -7.60
C ARG A 50 -11.87 12.76 -6.39
N VAL A 51 -11.95 13.75 -5.51
CA VAL A 51 -12.90 13.74 -4.39
C VAL A 51 -14.34 13.87 -4.90
N LEU A 52 -14.55 14.67 -5.95
CA LEU A 52 -15.86 14.83 -6.58
C LEU A 52 -16.30 13.55 -7.29
N ASP A 53 -15.40 12.88 -8.02
CA ASP A 53 -15.67 11.61 -8.71
C ASP A 53 -16.06 10.49 -7.73
N ASP A 54 -15.36 10.38 -6.60
CA ASP A 54 -15.62 9.39 -5.55
C ASP A 54 -16.99 9.61 -4.88
N ARG A 55 -17.39 10.87 -4.63
CA ARG A 55 -18.73 11.19 -4.09
C ARG A 55 -19.84 10.92 -5.08
N PHE A 56 -19.61 11.16 -6.38
CA PHE A 56 -20.57 10.82 -7.43
C PHE A 56 -20.75 9.30 -7.56
N ALA A 57 -19.64 8.54 -7.50
CA ALA A 57 -19.68 7.07 -7.55
C ALA A 57 -20.40 6.44 -6.35
N ARG A 58 -20.35 7.10 -5.18
CA ARG A 58 -21.10 6.71 -3.97
C ARG A 58 -22.56 7.15 -3.99
N GLY A 59 -22.97 7.97 -4.95
CA GLY A 59 -24.31 8.55 -5.02
C GLY A 59 -24.57 9.65 -3.97
N GLU A 60 -23.52 10.22 -3.36
CA GLU A 60 -23.64 11.30 -2.38
C GLU A 60 -23.93 12.66 -3.05
N ILE A 61 -23.65 12.78 -4.35
CA ILE A 61 -23.95 13.98 -5.16
C ILE A 61 -24.62 13.56 -6.46
N ASP A 62 -25.52 14.42 -6.95
CA ASP A 62 -26.22 14.18 -8.22
C ASP A 62 -25.35 14.57 -9.44
N ALA A 63 -25.71 14.04 -10.60
CA ALA A 63 -25.04 14.31 -11.87
C ALA A 63 -25.06 15.79 -12.26
N GLU A 64 -26.09 16.55 -11.87
CA GLU A 64 -26.13 18.00 -12.11
C GLU A 64 -25.07 18.73 -11.27
N GLU A 65 -25.02 18.43 -9.97
CA GLU A 65 -24.08 19.01 -9.02
C GLU A 65 -22.62 18.64 -9.36
N TYR A 66 -22.39 17.39 -9.78
CA TYR A 66 -21.11 16.93 -10.29
C TYR A 66 -20.62 17.78 -11.47
N ARG A 67 -21.49 18.03 -12.46
CA ARG A 67 -21.13 18.83 -13.65
C ARG A 67 -20.89 20.30 -13.33
N ALA A 68 -21.59 20.87 -12.35
CA ALA A 68 -21.39 22.25 -11.92
C ALA A 68 -20.03 22.44 -11.24
N ARG A 69 -19.72 21.59 -10.25
CA ARG A 69 -18.46 21.64 -9.49
C ARG A 69 -17.24 21.29 -10.35
N ARG A 70 -17.39 20.33 -11.28
CA ARG A 70 -16.33 19.98 -12.25
C ARG A 70 -15.99 21.11 -13.20
N ARG A 71 -16.97 21.95 -13.57
CA ARG A 71 -16.73 23.15 -14.39
C ARG A 71 -16.03 24.24 -13.60
N ALA A 72 -16.39 24.44 -12.34
CA ALA A 72 -15.74 25.41 -11.46
C ALA A 72 -14.27 25.05 -11.14
N LEU A 73 -13.95 23.76 -11.09
CA LEU A 73 -12.60 23.25 -10.82
C LEU A 73 -11.71 23.12 -12.06
N ARG A 74 -12.25 23.26 -13.28
CA ARG A 74 -11.42 23.36 -14.48
C ARG A 74 -10.76 24.74 -14.48
N PRO A 75 -9.41 24.81 -14.54
CA PRO A 75 -8.71 26.09 -14.61
C PRO A 75 -9.30 26.91 -15.75
N GLN A 76 -9.77 28.12 -15.42
CA GLN A 76 -10.00 29.13 -16.44
C GLN A 76 -8.63 29.40 -17.10
N PRO A 77 -8.54 29.40 -18.44
CA PRO A 77 -7.29 29.68 -19.15
C PRO A 77 -6.76 31.08 -18.83
#